data_AF-A0A1C6W067-F1
#
_entry.id   AF-A0A1C6W067-F1
#
_cell.length_a   1.000
_cell.length_b   1.000
_cell.length_c   1.000
_cell.angle_alpha   90.00
_cell.angle_beta   90.00
_cell.angle_gamma   90.00
#
_symmetry.space_group_name_H-M   'P 1'
#
loop_
_entity.id
_entity.type
_entity.pdbx_description
1 polymer ?
#
loop_
_entity_poly.entity_id
_entity_poly.type
_entity_poly.pdbx_seq_one_letter_code
_entity_poly.pdbx_strand_id
1 'polypeptide(L)'
;MDRKVRFIAPEWTLLLKTLTHRLRHKLNRTFKRGAVLLAATMVTVFALPPAAMAEGNYYKTCASDNASCQTGVVVGLPQGECMTTSLAYAYTQICIDYYGDHVYVRDGKADGYAAMGFVSSSNGVGSRYCRNNHGYGTWAKCNFDWAEAGRHATSAGYLEQFYVMHLDYLWTWYDK
;
A
#
# COMPACT_ATOMS: atom_id res chain seq x y z
N MET A 1 -16.73 -47.87 45.43
CA MET A 1 -18.17 -48.10 45.66
C MET A 1 -18.75 -46.77 46.11
N ASP A 2 -19.88 -46.23 45.67
CA ASP A 2 -20.78 -46.35 44.51
C ASP A 2 -21.89 -45.28 44.76
N ARG A 3 -22.62 -44.83 43.72
CA ARG A 3 -23.89 -44.03 43.80
C ARG A 3 -23.93 -42.61 44.42
N LYS A 4 -23.52 -41.63 43.60
CA LYS A 4 -24.38 -40.59 42.99
C LYS A 4 -25.87 -40.51 43.44
N VAL A 5 -26.30 -39.33 43.92
CA VAL A 5 -27.70 -38.81 43.81
C VAL A 5 -27.66 -37.29 43.51
N ARG A 6 -28.51 -36.81 42.58
CA ARG A 6 -28.78 -35.39 42.31
C ARG A 6 -30.15 -35.02 42.89
N PHE A 7 -30.39 -33.76 43.24
CA PHE A 7 -31.72 -33.14 43.05
C PHE A 7 -31.62 -31.65 42.67
N ILE A 8 -32.66 -31.16 42.00
CA ILE A 8 -32.72 -29.88 41.26
C ILE A 8 -33.92 -29.05 41.80
N ALA A 9 -33.91 -27.74 41.54
CA ALA A 9 -34.81 -26.70 42.08
C ALA A 9 -36.31 -26.75 41.63
N PRO A 10 -37.22 -26.03 42.33
CA PRO A 10 -38.58 -25.65 41.88
C PRO A 10 -38.54 -24.39 40.98
N GLU A 11 -39.35 -24.20 39.92
CA GLU A 11 -40.82 -23.97 39.81
C GLU A 11 -41.33 -22.64 40.42
N TRP A 12 -42.02 -21.69 39.74
CA TRP A 12 -43.11 -21.67 38.71
C TRP A 12 -44.54 -21.82 39.32
N THR A 13 -45.60 -21.01 39.02
CA THR A 13 -45.80 -19.71 38.30
C THR A 13 -47.14 -19.06 38.71
N LEU A 14 -47.27 -17.72 38.87
CA LEU A 14 -48.57 -16.98 38.92
C LEU A 14 -48.37 -15.48 38.55
N LEU A 15 -48.80 -14.84 37.44
CA LEU A 15 -50.00 -14.73 36.57
C LEU A 15 -50.99 -13.56 36.86
N LEU A 16 -51.29 -12.80 35.78
CA LEU A 16 -52.56 -12.10 35.40
C LEU A 16 -52.88 -10.60 35.73
N LYS A 17 -52.58 -9.73 34.73
CA LYS A 17 -53.44 -8.72 34.02
C LYS A 17 -54.42 -7.77 34.75
N THR A 18 -54.30 -6.46 34.44
CA THR A 18 -55.35 -5.49 33.96
C THR A 18 -54.69 -4.11 33.70
N LEU A 19 -54.38 -3.64 32.48
CA LEU A 19 -55.20 -3.03 31.40
C LEU A 19 -56.03 -1.76 31.74
N THR A 20 -55.54 -0.59 31.28
CA THR A 20 -56.26 0.65 30.85
C THR A 20 -57.18 1.36 31.88
N HIS A 21 -57.19 2.70 32.02
CA HIS A 21 -57.61 3.69 31.01
C HIS A 21 -57.65 5.10 31.70
N ARG A 22 -57.53 6.21 30.95
CA ARG A 22 -57.97 7.61 31.29
C ARG A 22 -57.04 8.42 32.23
N LEU A 23 -56.82 9.74 32.07
CA LEU A 23 -57.14 10.75 31.03
C LEU A 23 -56.08 11.89 31.16
N ARG A 24 -55.36 12.27 30.08
CA ARG A 24 -55.57 13.46 29.20
C ARG A 24 -55.36 14.87 29.82
N HIS A 25 -54.39 15.60 29.21
CA HIS A 25 -54.25 17.07 29.11
C HIS A 25 -54.03 17.87 30.42
N LYS A 26 -53.20 18.92 30.48
CA LYS A 26 -52.64 19.82 29.45
C LYS A 26 -51.12 20.00 29.66
N LEU A 27 -50.25 20.02 28.64
CA LEU A 27 -50.01 21.09 27.65
C LEU A 27 -49.54 22.43 28.25
N ASN A 28 -48.21 22.63 28.32
CA ASN A 28 -47.44 23.64 27.55
C ASN A 28 -45.93 23.46 27.86
N ARG A 29 -45.00 23.43 26.88
CA ARG A 29 -44.42 24.56 26.14
C ARG A 29 -43.88 25.64 27.12
N THR A 30 -42.60 26.03 27.11
CA THR A 30 -41.77 26.35 25.92
C THR A 30 -40.24 26.28 26.18
N PHE A 31 -39.49 25.79 25.18
CA PHE A 31 -38.10 26.11 24.77
C PHE A 31 -37.19 26.93 25.70
N LYS A 32 -36.04 26.38 26.15
CA LYS A 32 -34.72 26.36 25.46
C LYS A 32 -34.12 27.74 25.09
N ARG A 33 -32.96 28.09 25.68
CA ARG A 33 -31.76 28.66 25.00
C ARG A 33 -30.60 28.94 25.98
N GLY A 34 -29.36 28.81 25.48
CA GLY A 34 -28.11 29.24 26.14
C GLY A 34 -27.49 28.20 27.09
N ALA A 35 -26.23 27.79 26.95
CA ALA A 35 -25.28 28.00 25.86
C ALA A 35 -24.40 26.76 25.69
N VAL A 36 -24.18 26.32 24.44
CA VAL A 36 -23.17 25.30 24.13
C VAL A 36 -21.88 26.03 23.82
N LEU A 37 -20.87 25.88 24.68
CA LEU A 37 -19.52 26.35 24.42
C LEU A 37 -18.90 25.50 23.31
N LEU A 38 -18.84 26.06 22.10
CA LEU A 38 -18.04 25.51 21.01
C LEU A 38 -16.56 25.75 21.30
N ALA A 39 -15.92 24.81 21.98
CA ALA A 39 -14.47 24.76 22.06
C ALA A 39 -13.91 24.46 20.66
N ALA A 40 -13.40 25.50 19.99
CA ALA A 40 -12.74 25.36 18.70
C ALA A 40 -11.38 24.67 18.88
N THR A 41 -11.39 23.34 18.86
CA THR A 41 -10.14 22.54 18.81
C THR A 41 -9.44 22.81 17.48
N MET A 42 -8.39 23.62 17.51
CA MET A 42 -7.48 23.74 16.38
C MET A 42 -6.81 22.39 16.15
N VAL A 43 -7.33 21.62 15.19
CA VAL A 43 -6.64 20.43 14.68
C VAL A 43 -5.45 20.94 13.87
N THR A 44 -4.30 21.03 14.53
CA THR A 44 -3.02 21.21 13.84
C THR A 44 -2.78 19.98 12.99
N VAL A 45 -3.09 20.08 11.69
CA VAL A 45 -2.69 19.09 10.70
C VAL A 45 -1.17 19.22 10.55
N PHE A 46 -0.45 18.54 11.43
CA PHE A 46 0.92 18.16 11.13
C PHE A 46 0.84 17.29 9.89
N ALA A 47 1.35 17.81 8.76
CA ALA A 47 1.61 17.02 7.58
C ALA A 47 2.74 16.04 7.92
N LEU A 48 2.37 14.93 8.58
CA LEU A 48 3.24 13.78 8.73
C LEU A 48 3.73 13.40 7.33
N PRO A 49 5.05 13.20 7.13
CA PRO A 49 5.52 12.71 5.85
C PRO A 49 4.76 11.42 5.51
N PRO A 50 4.27 11.26 4.27
CA PRO A 50 3.45 10.11 3.91
C PRO A 50 4.19 8.81 4.25
N ALA A 51 3.49 7.80 4.75
CA ALA A 51 4.10 6.60 5.37
C ALA A 51 5.19 5.93 4.51
N ALA A 52 5.08 6.03 3.17
CA ALA A 52 6.10 5.60 2.22
C ALA A 52 7.49 6.21 2.43
N MET A 53 7.61 7.40 3.04
CA MET A 53 8.87 8.07 3.38
C MET A 53 9.52 7.55 4.67
N ALA A 54 8.79 6.78 5.49
CA ALA A 54 9.32 6.15 6.70
C ALA A 54 9.92 4.75 6.44
N GLU A 55 9.71 4.18 5.24
CA GLU A 55 10.40 2.95 4.82
C GLU A 55 11.88 3.24 4.58
N GLY A 56 12.78 2.43 5.16
CA GLY A 56 14.23 2.59 4.99
C GLY A 56 14.72 2.56 3.53
N ASN A 57 13.90 1.97 2.64
CA ASN A 57 14.18 1.86 1.21
C ASN A 57 13.42 2.91 0.37
N TYR A 58 12.95 4.00 0.98
CA TYR A 58 12.39 5.16 0.26
C TYR A 58 13.49 5.85 -0.56
N TYR A 59 13.23 6.15 -1.83
CA TYR A 59 14.17 6.88 -2.69
C TYR A 59 13.73 8.34 -2.87
N LYS A 60 14.63 9.29 -2.59
CA LYS A 60 14.34 10.73 -2.55
C LYS A 60 13.67 11.27 -3.81
N THR A 61 14.05 10.78 -4.98
CA THR A 61 13.53 11.24 -6.28
C THR A 61 12.03 11.00 -6.43
N CYS A 62 11.45 10.07 -5.65
CA CYS A 62 10.01 9.82 -5.59
C CYS A 62 9.17 10.99 -5.05
N ALA A 63 9.79 12.07 -4.56
CA ALA A 63 9.13 13.33 -4.23
C ALA A 63 9.03 14.31 -5.43
N SER A 64 9.50 13.93 -6.63
CA SER A 64 9.40 14.74 -7.84
C SER A 64 8.14 14.41 -8.64
N ASP A 65 7.43 15.43 -9.12
CA ASP A 65 6.24 15.27 -9.98
C ASP A 65 6.53 14.54 -11.30
N ASN A 66 7.80 14.46 -11.72
CA ASN A 66 8.23 13.71 -12.90
C ASN A 66 8.65 12.25 -12.59
N ALA A 67 8.44 11.79 -11.36
CA ALA A 67 8.77 10.44 -10.91
C ALA A 67 7.53 9.69 -10.39
N SER A 68 7.30 8.48 -10.91
CA SER A 68 6.34 7.54 -10.35
C SER A 68 7.09 6.40 -9.66
N CYS A 69 6.83 6.18 -8.37
CA CYS A 69 7.51 5.16 -7.58
C CYS A 69 6.51 4.19 -6.96
N GLN A 70 6.80 2.89 -7.03
CA GLN A 70 5.99 1.85 -6.44
C GLN A 70 6.86 0.82 -5.71
N THR A 71 6.43 0.41 -4.51
CA THR A 71 6.86 -0.88 -3.95
C THR A 71 6.04 -1.97 -4.64
N GLY A 72 6.70 -2.87 -5.36
CA GLY A 72 6.03 -3.91 -6.12
C GLY A 72 5.36 -4.96 -5.22
N VAL A 73 4.31 -5.61 -5.73
CA VAL A 73 3.65 -6.74 -5.07
C VAL A 73 4.33 -8.05 -5.43
N VAL A 74 4.48 -8.98 -4.49
CA VAL A 74 5.12 -10.28 -4.76
C VAL A 74 4.34 -11.08 -5.80
N VAL A 75 5.04 -11.65 -6.78
CA VAL A 75 4.48 -12.53 -7.82
C VAL A 75 5.35 -13.78 -8.01
N GLY A 76 4.78 -14.82 -8.63
CA GLY A 76 5.49 -16.08 -8.86
C GLY A 76 6.48 -16.03 -10.04
N LEU A 77 5.97 -15.71 -11.23
CA LEU A 77 6.75 -15.60 -12.45
C LEU A 77 6.52 -14.24 -13.12
N PRO A 78 7.56 -13.64 -13.74
CA PRO A 78 7.43 -12.41 -14.51
C PRO A 78 6.84 -12.69 -15.91
N GLN A 79 6.50 -11.60 -16.61
CA GLN A 79 6.11 -11.61 -18.01
C GLN A 79 6.95 -10.58 -18.79
N GLY A 80 6.92 -10.68 -20.13
CA GLY A 80 7.59 -9.74 -21.01
C GLY A 80 9.07 -10.04 -21.28
N GLU A 81 9.79 -9.00 -21.72
CA GLU A 81 11.20 -9.08 -22.12
C GLU A 81 12.12 -8.86 -20.90
N CYS A 82 13.02 -9.80 -20.64
CA CYS A 82 13.83 -9.84 -19.41
C CYS A 82 15.34 -9.68 -19.67
N MET A 83 16.03 -8.92 -18.82
CA MET A 83 17.49 -8.97 -18.69
C MET A 83 17.95 -8.96 -17.23
N THR A 84 19.23 -9.28 -17.02
CA THR A 84 19.89 -9.38 -15.72
C THR A 84 21.14 -8.50 -15.71
N THR A 85 21.33 -7.73 -14.66
CA THR A 85 22.51 -6.89 -14.48
C THR A 85 23.76 -7.71 -14.14
N SER A 86 24.94 -7.08 -14.21
CA SER A 86 26.17 -7.69 -13.71
C SER A 86 26.21 -7.81 -12.18
N LEU A 87 27.20 -8.57 -11.65
CA LEU A 87 27.45 -8.73 -10.20
C LEU A 87 27.56 -7.38 -9.46
N ALA A 88 28.13 -6.36 -10.12
CA ALA A 88 28.30 -5.03 -9.54
C ALA A 88 26.97 -4.36 -9.16
N TYR A 89 25.88 -4.76 -9.82
CA TYR A 89 24.52 -4.28 -9.60
C TYR A 89 23.60 -5.41 -9.08
N ALA A 90 24.16 -6.25 -8.21
CA ALA A 90 23.45 -7.27 -7.43
C ALA A 90 22.74 -8.39 -8.24
N TYR A 91 23.12 -8.61 -9.50
CA TYR A 91 22.42 -9.53 -10.42
C TYR A 91 20.90 -9.28 -10.51
N THR A 92 20.46 -8.04 -10.25
CA THR A 92 19.06 -7.66 -10.33
C THR A 92 18.50 -8.02 -11.70
N GLN A 93 17.39 -8.72 -11.70
CA GLN A 93 16.69 -9.07 -12.94
C GLN A 93 15.48 -8.17 -13.09
N ILE A 94 15.26 -7.69 -14.31
CA ILE A 94 14.08 -6.90 -14.66
C ILE A 94 13.40 -7.51 -15.87
N CYS A 95 12.07 -7.53 -15.88
CA CYS A 95 11.28 -7.82 -17.07
C CYS A 95 10.28 -6.70 -17.33
N ILE A 96 10.10 -6.35 -18.61
CA ILE A 96 9.14 -5.35 -19.07
C ILE A 96 8.08 -6.04 -19.93
N ASP A 97 6.85 -6.03 -19.44
CA ASP A 97 5.66 -6.45 -20.18
C ASP A 97 5.02 -5.20 -20.78
N TYR A 98 5.40 -4.90 -22.03
CA TYR A 98 5.10 -3.64 -22.71
C TYR A 98 3.60 -3.30 -22.69
N TYR A 99 2.77 -4.17 -23.28
CA TYR A 99 1.32 -3.96 -23.41
C TYR A 99 0.51 -4.01 -22.10
N GLY A 100 1.15 -4.33 -20.97
CA GLY A 100 0.52 -4.40 -19.66
C GLY A 100 1.05 -3.32 -18.69
N ASP A 101 1.95 -2.45 -19.13
CA ASP A 101 2.66 -1.45 -18.33
C ASP A 101 3.33 -1.99 -17.05
N HIS A 102 3.68 -3.29 -17.06
CA HIS A 102 4.23 -3.94 -15.89
C HIS A 102 5.76 -3.95 -15.91
N VAL A 103 6.33 -3.60 -14.75
CA VAL A 103 7.75 -3.79 -14.45
C VAL A 103 7.88 -4.87 -13.39
N TYR A 104 8.56 -5.95 -13.71
CA TYR A 104 8.89 -7.02 -12.78
C TYR A 104 10.34 -6.88 -12.35
N VAL A 105 10.62 -6.94 -11.04
CA VAL A 105 11.97 -6.83 -10.48
C VAL A 105 12.25 -7.99 -9.55
N ARG A 106 13.35 -8.71 -9.78
CA ARG A 106 13.86 -9.74 -8.88
C ARG A 106 15.21 -9.37 -8.28
N ASP A 107 15.26 -9.53 -6.97
CA ASP A 107 16.50 -9.47 -6.21
C ASP A 107 17.38 -10.69 -6.54
N GLY A 108 18.55 -10.40 -7.11
CA GLY A 108 19.55 -11.39 -7.52
C GLY A 108 20.62 -11.70 -6.48
N LYS A 109 20.63 -11.04 -5.30
CA LYS A 109 21.72 -11.18 -4.33
C LYS A 109 21.25 -11.00 -2.88
N ALA A 110 21.61 -11.94 -2.01
CA ALA A 110 21.34 -11.87 -0.58
C ALA A 110 22.29 -10.87 0.14
N ASP A 111 22.16 -9.57 -0.14
CA ASP A 111 22.86 -8.49 0.57
C ASP A 111 21.94 -7.56 1.40
N GLY A 112 20.62 -7.71 1.26
CA GLY A 112 19.62 -7.01 2.08
C GLY A 112 19.22 -5.63 1.56
N TYR A 113 19.74 -5.21 0.41
CA TYR A 113 19.27 -4.00 -0.27
C TYR A 113 17.94 -4.23 -0.98
N ALA A 114 17.25 -3.14 -1.32
CA ALA A 114 16.10 -3.23 -2.21
C ALA A 114 16.56 -3.37 -3.65
N ALA A 115 16.10 -4.40 -4.35
CA ALA A 115 16.30 -4.49 -5.79
C ALA A 115 15.41 -3.49 -6.52
N MET A 116 15.99 -2.80 -7.51
CA MET A 116 15.39 -1.68 -8.21
C MET A 116 15.31 -1.94 -9.72
N GLY A 117 14.14 -1.68 -10.29
CA GLY A 117 13.95 -1.49 -11.73
C GLY A 117 13.61 -0.03 -12.01
N PHE A 118 14.19 0.52 -13.06
CA PHE A 118 13.98 1.89 -13.50
C PHE A 118 13.60 1.93 -14.98
N VAL A 119 12.52 2.62 -15.31
CA VAL A 119 12.14 2.93 -16.70
C VAL A 119 12.07 4.44 -16.86
N SER A 120 12.87 4.96 -17.78
CA SER A 120 12.75 6.33 -18.30
C SER A 120 11.89 6.34 -19.56
N SER A 121 11.15 7.43 -19.79
CA SER A 121 10.42 7.70 -21.03
C SER A 121 10.65 9.13 -21.49
N SER A 122 10.62 9.36 -22.81
CA SER A 122 10.61 10.71 -23.38
C SER A 122 9.24 11.40 -23.30
N ASN A 123 8.17 10.68 -22.99
CA ASN A 123 6.79 11.18 -23.00
C ASN A 123 6.07 10.88 -21.67
N GLY A 124 5.17 11.79 -21.26
CA GLY A 124 4.46 11.70 -19.98
C GLY A 124 5.42 11.79 -18.78
N VAL A 125 5.19 10.97 -17.75
CA VAL A 125 6.09 10.86 -16.60
C VAL A 125 7.45 10.31 -17.06
N GLY A 126 8.52 11.07 -16.89
CA GLY A 126 9.84 10.74 -17.43
C GLY A 126 10.63 9.70 -16.63
N SER A 127 10.18 9.31 -15.44
CA SER A 127 10.90 8.36 -14.57
C SER A 127 9.94 7.46 -13.78
N ARG A 128 10.13 6.15 -13.87
CA ARG A 128 9.35 5.12 -13.16
C ARG A 128 10.30 4.21 -12.38
N TYR A 129 10.06 4.04 -11.08
CA TYR A 129 10.88 3.24 -10.19
C TYR A 129 10.06 2.12 -9.57
N CYS A 130 10.38 0.87 -9.91
CA CYS A 130 9.83 -0.30 -9.26
C CYS A 130 10.80 -0.83 -8.20
N ARG A 131 10.33 -0.96 -6.96
CA ARG A 131 11.12 -1.41 -5.82
C ARG A 131 10.68 -2.79 -5.36
N ASN A 132 11.61 -3.74 -5.27
CA ASN A 132 11.42 -5.01 -4.60
C ASN A 132 12.10 -4.98 -3.22
N ASN A 133 11.28 -4.94 -2.16
CA ASN A 133 11.70 -4.97 -0.75
C ASN A 133 11.56 -6.37 -0.12
N HIS A 134 11.17 -7.40 -0.88
CA HIS A 134 10.77 -8.71 -0.35
C HIS A 134 11.94 -9.69 -0.21
N GLY A 135 13.15 -9.24 -0.59
CA GLY A 135 14.41 -9.94 -0.39
C GLY A 135 14.76 -10.97 -1.46
N TYR A 136 15.92 -11.59 -1.26
CA TYR A 136 16.61 -12.40 -2.26
C TYR A 136 15.73 -13.45 -2.95
N GLY A 137 15.81 -13.47 -4.28
CA GLY A 137 15.19 -14.47 -5.13
C GLY A 137 13.70 -14.26 -5.40
N THR A 138 13.05 -13.32 -4.72
CA THR A 138 11.64 -12.97 -4.95
C THR A 138 11.45 -12.16 -6.23
N TRP A 139 10.30 -12.28 -6.89
CA TRP A 139 9.84 -11.32 -7.91
C TRP A 139 8.80 -10.38 -7.31
N ALA A 140 8.94 -9.08 -7.60
CA ALA A 140 7.91 -8.08 -7.33
C ALA A 140 7.43 -7.45 -8.65
N LYS A 141 6.13 -7.15 -8.76
CA LYS A 141 5.52 -6.47 -9.91
C LYS A 141 5.04 -5.08 -9.51
N CYS A 142 5.42 -4.08 -10.28
CA CYS A 142 4.80 -2.75 -10.28
C CYS A 142 3.91 -2.60 -11.52
N ASN A 143 2.83 -1.85 -11.39
CA ASN A 143 1.88 -1.58 -12.47
C ASN A 143 1.90 -0.09 -12.76
N PHE A 144 2.57 0.31 -13.83
CA PHE A 144 2.56 1.69 -14.27
C PHE A 144 1.41 1.94 -15.24
N ASP A 145 1.36 3.18 -15.72
CA ASP A 145 0.56 3.63 -16.85
C ASP A 145 1.57 4.50 -17.64
N TRP A 146 1.87 4.15 -18.88
CA TRP A 146 2.83 4.89 -19.70
C TRP A 146 2.33 5.19 -21.11
N ALA A 147 2.90 6.25 -21.67
CA ALA A 147 2.65 6.59 -23.05
C ALA A 147 3.55 5.70 -23.91
N GLU A 148 2.96 4.72 -24.62
CA GLU A 148 3.65 3.83 -25.57
C GLU A 148 4.57 4.58 -26.53
N ALA A 149 4.13 5.76 -26.98
CA ALA A 149 4.82 6.59 -27.95
C ALA A 149 6.16 7.14 -27.41
N GLY A 150 7.15 7.20 -28.29
CA GLY A 150 8.47 7.79 -28.02
C GLY A 150 9.49 6.77 -27.50
N ARG A 151 10.60 7.30 -26.98
CA ARG A 151 11.75 6.49 -26.53
C ARG A 151 11.58 6.13 -25.06
N HIS A 152 11.79 4.86 -24.77
CA HIS A 152 11.88 4.33 -23.42
C HIS A 152 13.24 3.67 -23.19
N ALA A 153 13.78 3.75 -21.98
CA ALA A 153 15.02 3.07 -21.64
C ALA A 153 14.97 2.55 -20.21
N THR A 154 15.41 1.30 -20.02
CA THR A 154 15.37 0.60 -18.74
C THR A 154 16.76 0.31 -18.19
N SER A 155 16.82 0.34 -16.87
CA SER A 155 17.99 0.06 -16.05
C SER A 155 17.56 -0.70 -14.81
N ALA A 156 18.46 -1.47 -14.22
CA ALA A 156 18.18 -2.18 -12.97
C ALA A 156 19.40 -2.25 -12.05
N GLY A 157 19.18 -2.58 -10.79
CA GLY A 157 20.25 -2.68 -9.79
C GLY A 157 19.67 -2.63 -8.39
N TYR A 158 20.23 -1.83 -7.49
CA TYR A 158 19.81 -1.80 -6.08
C TYR A 158 19.84 -0.39 -5.47
N LEU A 159 19.04 -0.21 -4.42
CA LEU A 159 19.03 0.97 -3.58
C LEU A 159 19.85 0.70 -2.32
N GLU A 160 20.98 1.40 -2.18
CA GLU A 160 21.88 1.29 -1.01
C GLU A 160 21.33 2.09 0.18
N GLN A 161 20.81 3.29 -0.08
CA GLN A 161 20.24 4.20 0.91
C GLN A 161 19.38 5.27 0.22
N PHE A 162 18.68 6.12 0.99
CA PHE A 162 17.58 6.96 0.49
C PHE A 162 17.91 7.92 -0.68
N TYR A 163 19.19 8.18 -0.95
CA TYR A 163 19.68 9.02 -2.06
C TYR A 163 20.73 8.34 -2.96
N VAL A 164 21.13 7.10 -2.67
CA VAL A 164 22.14 6.37 -3.45
C VAL A 164 21.52 5.09 -3.99
N MET A 165 21.47 5.01 -5.32
CA MET A 165 20.94 3.91 -6.09
C MET A 165 21.94 3.60 -7.21
N HIS A 166 22.33 2.34 -7.33
CA HIS A 166 23.28 1.88 -8.33
C HIS A 166 22.51 1.12 -9.41
N LEU A 167 22.58 1.59 -10.66
CA LEU A 167 21.86 1.02 -11.79
C LEU A 167 22.80 0.72 -12.97
N ASP A 168 22.64 -0.46 -13.55
CA ASP A 168 23.17 -0.82 -14.87
C ASP A 168 22.16 -0.42 -15.95
N TYR A 169 22.60 0.17 -17.05
CA TYR A 169 21.74 0.33 -18.24
C TYR A 169 21.61 -1.02 -18.94
N LEU A 170 20.38 -1.39 -19.32
CA LEU A 170 20.13 -2.68 -19.95
C LEU A 170 19.66 -2.52 -21.41
N TRP A 171 18.53 -1.86 -21.68
CA TRP A 171 18.08 -1.62 -23.07
C TRP A 171 17.19 -0.40 -23.27
N THR A 172 16.90 -0.11 -24.54
CA THR A 172 16.02 0.96 -25.02
C THR A 172 14.97 0.34 -25.96
N TRP A 173 13.74 0.84 -25.94
CA TRP A 173 12.71 0.55 -26.95
C TRP A 173 12.01 1.83 -27.40
N TYR A 174 11.18 1.69 -28.43
CA TYR A 174 10.41 2.79 -29.04
C TYR A 174 9.02 2.29 -29.41
N ASP A 175 8.00 3.11 -29.19
CA ASP A 175 6.64 2.92 -29.71
C ASP A 175 6.08 1.50 -29.49
N LYS A 176 6.22 0.98 -28.26
CA LYS A 176 5.71 -0.32 -27.79
C LYS A 176 4.92 -0.16 -26.50
#